data_AF-A0A350YV97-F1
#
_entry.id   AF-A0A350YV97-F1
#
_cell.length_a   1.000
_cell.length_b   1.000
_cell.length_c   1.000
_cell.angle_alpha   90.00
_cell.angle_beta   90.00
_cell.angle_gamma   90.00
#
_symmetry.space_group_name_H-M   'P 1'
#
loop_
_entity.id
_entity.type
_entity.pdbx_description
1 polymer ?
#
loop_
_entity_poly.entity_id
_entity_poly.type
_entity_poly.pdbx_seq_one_letter_code
_entity_poly.pdbx_strand_id
1 'polypeptide(L)'
;TPVHVGSGEKLVDNFDFFRNAKQIHVVNSRKHFKAVESFGIRQIAEFTQAVDDGEMANWLKKQGIQLGKIASQTFYFSEERTPKEILPHIRDAFGNPLIPGSSIKGALRTAIIRRLAKADGGFQIQINGGDNKYADKTMCREFLGGDPKENLLRTLSVGDCTLQPGETVLQQVEVNRLTDRSTLSKKFPLLHVEGIRDKATGQCAISFDEFLFDKDAEKQCFKFKTRLSLPWLLEACRSLSQHTIDTELQFLKDKTGNTVNGLYKSYNRLGEQIKELSENETIIQMGWGAGWRGMTGQLLESGDLTADLRKRLRLEVRYLSFPFPKSRRVAASNGMEQPMGWVKLSFTPMQEIKNVKQNKTSFATEGTRPIDKFIAAVEILKPNDAGPIGSTIDVALKTLETEAEKRQFALAVMEHMGKGFKKSKANVKLAAFLG
;
A
#
# COMPACT_ATOMS: atom_id res chain seq x y z
N THR A 1 -12.37 -1.41 -2.60
CA THR A 1 -13.00 -0.28 -1.86
C THR A 1 -11.90 0.61 -1.29
N PRO A 2 -12.17 1.81 -0.74
CA PRO A 2 -11.12 2.68 -0.20
C PRO A 2 -10.24 1.99 0.84
N VAL A 3 -8.92 2.10 0.69
CA VAL A 3 -7.93 1.46 1.57
C VAL A 3 -7.06 2.53 2.22
N HIS A 4 -6.88 2.44 3.54
CA HIS A 4 -5.94 3.27 4.26
C HIS A 4 -5.02 2.39 5.12
N VAL A 5 -3.71 2.53 4.90
CA VAL A 5 -2.67 2.02 5.78
C VAL A 5 -1.92 3.25 6.28
N GLY A 6 -2.09 3.58 7.56
CA GLY A 6 -1.56 4.83 8.11
C GLY A 6 -0.04 4.80 8.27
N SER A 7 0.61 5.96 8.07
CA SER A 7 2.05 6.12 8.38
C SER A 7 2.34 6.15 9.89
N GLY A 8 1.31 6.38 10.72
CA GLY A 8 1.43 6.62 12.15
C GLY A 8 1.48 8.11 12.52
N GLU A 9 1.63 8.98 11.52
CA GLU A 9 1.59 10.44 11.70
C GLU A 9 0.15 10.97 11.71
N LYS A 10 0.03 12.26 12.04
CA LYS A 10 -1.20 13.04 11.92
C LYS A 10 -0.84 14.42 11.39
N LEU A 11 -1.53 14.85 10.34
CA LEU A 11 -1.40 16.19 9.81
C LEU A 11 -2.47 17.08 10.45
N VAL A 12 -2.09 18.28 10.87
CA VAL A 12 -2.95 19.25 11.57
C VAL A 12 -3.27 20.44 10.67
N ASP A 13 -4.52 20.90 10.72
CA ASP A 13 -5.00 22.08 10.00
C ASP A 13 -4.24 23.35 10.43
N ASN A 14 -4.02 24.26 9.48
CA ASN A 14 -3.22 25.49 9.64
C ASN A 14 -1.76 25.29 10.08
N PHE A 15 -1.24 24.06 10.00
CA PHE A 15 0.17 23.77 10.30
C PHE A 15 0.79 22.85 9.24
N ASP A 16 0.30 21.62 9.15
CA ASP A 16 0.81 20.62 8.20
C ASP A 16 0.10 20.70 6.84
N PHE A 17 -1.13 21.23 6.82
CA PHE A 17 -1.87 21.48 5.60
C PHE A 17 -2.71 22.74 5.68
N PHE A 18 -3.02 23.28 4.50
CA PHE A 18 -3.82 24.48 4.33
C PHE A 18 -4.91 24.25 3.31
N ARG A 19 -6.08 24.85 3.53
CA ARG A 19 -7.17 24.87 2.56
C ARG A 19 -7.14 26.13 1.71
N ASN A 20 -7.36 25.96 0.40
CA ASN A 20 -7.73 27.05 -0.50
C ASN A 20 -8.92 26.62 -1.36
N ALA A 21 -10.03 27.34 -1.27
CA ALA A 21 -11.26 27.07 -2.01
C ALA A 21 -11.71 25.59 -1.90
N LYS A 22 -11.51 24.81 -2.97
CA LYS A 22 -11.87 23.38 -3.10
C LYS A 22 -10.66 22.44 -3.03
N GLN A 23 -9.54 22.88 -2.46
CA GLN A 23 -8.31 22.11 -2.38
C GLN A 23 -7.71 22.16 -0.97
N ILE A 24 -7.07 21.06 -0.59
CA ILE A 24 -6.21 20.97 0.59
C ILE A 24 -4.78 20.74 0.08
N HIS A 25 -3.86 21.57 0.53
CA HIS A 25 -2.44 21.51 0.22
C HIS A 25 -1.69 21.02 1.44
N VAL A 26 -1.13 19.80 1.37
CA VAL A 26 -0.22 19.28 2.39
C VAL A 26 1.15 19.88 2.17
N VAL A 27 1.72 20.48 3.21
CA VAL A 27 2.94 21.27 3.13
C VAL A 27 4.15 20.36 3.09
N ASN A 28 5.13 20.72 2.27
CA ASN A 28 6.47 20.18 2.38
C ASN A 28 7.29 21.12 3.28
N SER A 29 7.63 20.69 4.49
CA SER A 29 8.32 21.55 5.47
C SER A 29 9.62 22.15 4.94
N ARG A 30 10.40 21.39 4.15
CA ARG A 30 11.64 21.90 3.54
C ARG A 30 11.38 23.01 2.51
N LYS A 31 10.41 22.82 1.61
CA LYS A 31 10.03 23.87 0.63
C LYS A 31 9.46 25.09 1.34
N HIS A 32 8.67 24.86 2.38
CA HIS A 32 8.04 25.90 3.17
C HIS A 32 9.09 26.74 3.92
N PHE A 33 9.97 26.13 4.71
CA PHE A 33 11.02 26.85 5.43
C PHE A 33 11.97 27.57 4.48
N LYS A 34 12.32 26.98 3.33
CA LYS A 34 13.13 27.66 2.30
C LYS A 34 12.42 28.89 1.72
N ALA A 35 11.10 28.84 1.57
CA ALA A 35 10.32 29.99 1.14
C ALA A 35 10.33 31.09 2.22
N VAL A 36 10.13 30.75 3.49
CA VAL A 36 10.18 31.71 4.62
C VAL A 36 11.57 32.34 4.75
N GLU A 37 12.63 31.55 4.69
CA GLU A 37 14.03 32.00 4.80
C GLU A 37 14.38 33.04 3.72
N SER A 38 13.81 32.91 2.52
CA SER A 38 14.06 33.84 1.42
C SER A 38 13.61 35.29 1.68
N PHE A 39 12.77 35.51 2.70
CA PHE A 39 12.31 36.85 3.10
C PHE A 39 13.19 37.52 4.17
N GLY A 40 14.13 36.81 4.79
CA GLY A 40 15.06 37.35 5.78
C GLY A 40 14.61 37.23 7.25
N ILE A 41 15.51 37.58 8.17
CA ILE A 41 15.39 37.30 9.63
C ILE A 41 14.14 37.90 10.27
N ARG A 42 13.73 39.11 9.87
CA ARG A 42 12.56 39.79 10.46
C ARG A 42 11.28 39.01 10.17
N GLN A 43 11.13 38.47 8.96
CA GLN A 43 9.98 37.71 8.53
C GLN A 43 9.96 36.31 9.17
N ILE A 44 11.11 35.76 9.56
CA ILE A 44 11.17 34.52 10.35
C ILE A 44 10.54 34.74 11.73
N ALA A 45 10.82 35.85 12.41
CA ALA A 45 10.23 36.15 13.71
C ALA A 45 8.70 36.36 13.61
N GLU A 46 8.25 37.11 12.59
CA GLU A 46 6.81 37.27 12.30
C GLU A 46 6.14 35.95 11.95
N PHE A 47 6.84 35.06 11.23
CA PHE A 47 6.35 33.71 10.93
C PHE A 47 6.21 32.87 12.20
N THR A 48 7.23 32.84 13.07
CA THR A 48 7.17 32.11 14.35
C THR A 48 5.99 32.56 15.19
N GLN A 49 5.78 33.87 15.33
CA GLN A 49 4.62 34.41 16.05
C GLN A 49 3.30 33.96 15.40
N ALA A 50 3.20 34.00 14.06
CA ALA A 50 2.01 33.52 13.35
C ALA A 50 1.78 32.01 13.51
N VAL A 51 2.81 31.21 13.75
CA VAL A 51 2.67 29.79 14.11
C VAL A 51 2.03 29.65 15.49
N ASP A 52 2.56 30.36 16.48
CA ASP A 52 2.09 30.29 17.88
C ASP A 52 0.64 30.79 18.01
N ASP A 53 0.26 31.80 17.22
CA ASP A 53 -1.09 32.36 17.20
C ASP A 53 -2.08 31.56 16.32
N GLY A 54 -1.60 30.55 15.58
CA GLY A 54 -2.43 29.76 14.66
C GLY A 54 -2.87 30.51 13.39
N GLU A 55 -2.18 31.61 13.04
CA GLU A 55 -2.47 32.49 11.90
C GLU A 55 -1.55 32.25 10.70
N MET A 56 -0.83 31.12 10.68
CA MET A 56 0.15 30.79 9.62
C MET A 56 -0.44 30.92 8.20
N ALA A 57 -1.69 30.50 7.99
CA ALA A 57 -2.38 30.62 6.71
C ALA A 57 -2.53 32.08 6.24
N ASN A 58 -2.89 32.98 7.17
CA ASN A 58 -3.03 34.41 6.89
C ASN A 58 -1.67 35.04 6.60
N TRP A 59 -0.64 34.64 7.34
CA TRP A 59 0.72 35.11 7.11
C TRP A 59 1.22 34.69 5.72
N LEU A 60 1.07 33.42 5.34
CA LEU A 60 1.44 32.92 4.02
C LEU A 60 0.75 33.70 2.90
N LYS A 61 -0.54 33.98 3.07
CA LYS A 61 -1.33 34.78 2.12
C LYS A 61 -0.82 36.22 2.03
N LYS A 62 -0.51 36.86 3.16
CA LYS A 62 0.02 38.23 3.23
C LYS A 62 1.38 38.36 2.51
N GLN A 63 2.23 37.35 2.62
CA GLN A 63 3.53 37.30 1.92
C GLN A 63 3.42 36.85 0.45
N GLY A 64 2.21 36.58 -0.06
CA GLY A 64 2.01 36.15 -1.44
C GLY A 64 2.54 34.75 -1.75
N ILE A 65 2.76 33.91 -0.73
CA ILE A 65 3.26 32.54 -0.92
C ILE A 65 2.13 31.67 -1.46
N GLN A 66 2.33 31.15 -2.67
CA GLN A 66 1.38 30.22 -3.28
C GLN A 66 1.51 28.82 -2.66
N LEU A 67 0.45 28.35 -2.01
CA LEU A 67 0.42 27.05 -1.33
C LEU A 67 0.86 25.89 -2.24
N GLY A 68 0.46 25.89 -3.51
CA GLY A 68 0.87 24.87 -4.49
C GLY A 68 2.39 24.79 -4.71
N LYS A 69 3.15 25.87 -4.51
CA LYS A 69 4.62 25.85 -4.64
C LYS A 69 5.32 25.20 -3.45
N ILE A 70 4.72 25.30 -2.26
CA ILE A 70 5.26 24.71 -1.03
C ILE A 70 4.63 23.35 -0.70
N ALA A 71 3.63 22.91 -1.46
CA ALA A 71 2.96 21.63 -1.24
C ALA A 71 3.85 20.43 -1.60
N SER A 72 3.73 19.38 -0.80
CA SER A 72 4.12 18.01 -1.17
C SER A 72 3.00 17.33 -1.96
N GLN A 73 1.74 17.60 -1.59
CA GLN A 73 0.55 17.02 -2.20
C GLN A 73 -0.61 17.99 -2.20
N THR A 74 -1.53 17.81 -3.13
CA THR A 74 -2.78 18.58 -3.20
C THR A 74 -3.94 17.64 -3.43
N PHE A 75 -4.94 17.73 -2.58
CA PHE A 75 -6.18 16.96 -2.68
C PHE A 75 -7.33 17.87 -3.05
N TYR A 76 -8.22 17.39 -3.91
CA TYR A 76 -9.53 18.02 -4.07
C TYR A 76 -10.36 17.77 -2.82
N PHE A 77 -10.98 18.82 -2.31
CA PHE A 77 -11.81 18.79 -1.11
C PHE A 77 -12.99 19.76 -1.28
N SER A 78 -14.19 19.22 -1.44
CA SER A 78 -15.39 20.00 -1.77
C SER A 78 -16.34 20.22 -0.60
N GLU A 79 -15.96 19.84 0.62
CA GLU A 79 -16.85 19.95 1.78
C GLU A 79 -16.81 21.34 2.42
N GLU A 80 -17.86 21.65 3.17
CA GLU A 80 -18.00 22.95 3.82
C GLU A 80 -16.97 23.17 4.93
N ARG A 81 -16.73 22.15 5.76
CA ARG A 81 -15.84 22.24 6.93
C ARG A 81 -14.48 21.64 6.62
N THR A 82 -13.43 22.42 6.83
CA THR A 82 -12.05 21.92 6.74
C THR A 82 -11.83 20.84 7.80
N PRO A 83 -11.17 19.72 7.46
CA PRO A 83 -10.77 18.74 8.46
C PRO A 83 -9.82 19.39 9.46
N LYS A 84 -9.94 19.05 10.75
CA LYS A 84 -8.96 19.47 11.76
C LYS A 84 -7.67 18.65 11.70
N GLU A 85 -7.81 17.37 11.34
CA GLU A 85 -6.74 16.41 11.25
C GLU A 85 -6.92 15.55 10.00
N ILE A 86 -5.81 15.16 9.37
CA ILE A 86 -5.76 14.18 8.29
C ILE A 86 -4.80 13.06 8.70
N LEU A 87 -5.22 11.80 8.56
CA LEU A 87 -4.34 10.64 8.75
C LEU A 87 -3.67 10.30 7.40
N PRO A 88 -2.35 10.52 7.26
CA PRO A 88 -1.65 10.28 6.00
C PRO A 88 -1.42 8.78 5.74
N HIS A 89 -1.40 8.43 4.45
CA HIS A 89 -1.14 7.06 4.00
C HIS A 89 0.37 6.80 4.05
N ILE A 90 0.77 5.58 4.39
CA ILE A 90 2.19 5.20 4.38
C ILE A 90 2.75 5.27 2.96
N ARG A 91 4.00 5.74 2.84
CA ARG A 91 4.66 5.95 1.56
C ARG A 91 6.03 5.30 1.55
N ASP A 92 6.53 5.01 0.36
CA ASP A 92 7.93 4.63 0.18
C ASP A 92 8.86 5.85 0.32
N ALA A 93 10.18 5.62 0.25
CA ALA A 93 11.18 6.66 0.34
C ALA A 93 11.13 7.71 -0.80
N PHE A 94 10.42 7.41 -1.88
CA PHE A 94 10.21 8.31 -3.02
C PHE A 94 8.90 9.10 -2.91
N GLY A 95 8.10 8.87 -1.85
CA GLY A 95 6.82 9.54 -1.61
C GLY A 95 5.63 8.87 -2.29
N ASN A 96 5.83 7.71 -2.92
CA ASN A 96 4.76 6.96 -3.56
C ASN A 96 3.90 6.24 -2.53
N PRO A 97 2.56 6.17 -2.72
CA PRO A 97 1.71 5.40 -1.82
C PRO A 97 2.14 3.93 -1.77
N LEU A 98 2.14 3.36 -0.57
CA LEU A 98 2.64 2.02 -0.33
C LEU A 98 1.61 1.20 0.46
N ILE A 99 1.36 -0.03 0.02
CA ILE A 99 0.77 -1.07 0.88
C ILE A 99 1.93 -1.96 1.35
N PRO A 100 2.31 -1.92 2.63
CA PRO A 100 3.38 -2.76 3.15
C PRO A 100 3.06 -4.24 3.00
N GLY A 101 4.06 -5.04 2.64
CA GLY A 101 3.95 -6.49 2.53
C GLY A 101 3.55 -7.12 3.87
N SER A 102 3.92 -6.50 4.98
CA SER A 102 3.46 -6.88 6.33
C SER A 102 1.94 -6.74 6.52
N SER A 103 1.31 -5.73 5.90
CA SER A 103 -0.14 -5.53 5.94
C SER A 103 -0.88 -6.59 5.13
N ILE A 104 -0.37 -6.90 3.93
CA ILE A 104 -0.91 -7.98 3.09
C ILE A 104 -0.71 -9.33 3.81
N LYS A 105 0.50 -9.61 4.29
CA LYS A 105 0.84 -10.83 5.03
C LYS A 105 0.01 -11.00 6.31
N GLY A 106 -0.36 -9.91 6.99
CA GLY A 106 -1.26 -9.94 8.14
C GLY A 106 -2.69 -10.40 7.80
N ALA A 107 -3.24 -9.95 6.66
CA ALA A 107 -4.52 -10.43 6.17
C ALA A 107 -4.45 -11.91 5.76
N LEU A 108 -3.40 -12.29 5.03
CA LEU A 108 -3.16 -13.70 4.64
C LEU A 108 -2.97 -14.60 5.86
N ARG A 109 -2.23 -14.16 6.88
CA ARG A 109 -2.06 -14.86 8.16
C ARG A 109 -3.39 -15.20 8.81
N THR A 110 -4.31 -14.24 8.84
CA THR A 110 -5.63 -14.43 9.44
C THR A 110 -6.43 -15.49 8.69
N ALA A 111 -6.38 -15.48 7.36
CA ALA A 111 -6.99 -16.53 6.53
C ALA A 111 -6.38 -17.91 6.78
N ILE A 112 -5.04 -17.99 6.85
CA ILE A 112 -4.30 -19.23 7.13
C ILE A 112 -4.71 -19.81 8.49
N ILE A 113 -4.66 -19.01 9.57
CA ILE A 113 -5.03 -19.47 10.92
C ILE A 113 -6.48 -19.95 10.91
N ARG A 114 -7.40 -19.18 10.31
CA ARG A 114 -8.81 -19.54 10.31
C ARG A 114 -9.07 -20.88 9.64
N ARG A 115 -8.42 -21.14 8.50
CA ARG A 115 -8.56 -22.39 7.76
C ARG A 115 -8.02 -23.57 8.57
N LEU A 116 -6.84 -23.42 9.18
CA LEU A 116 -6.24 -24.47 10.02
C LEU A 116 -7.11 -24.80 11.23
N ALA A 117 -7.57 -23.79 11.95
CA ALA A 117 -8.43 -24.00 13.12
C ALA A 117 -9.77 -24.63 12.78
N LYS A 118 -10.37 -24.30 11.63
CA LYS A 118 -11.58 -24.98 11.14
C LYS A 118 -11.34 -26.47 10.86
N ALA A 119 -10.16 -26.83 10.36
CA ALA A 119 -9.80 -28.23 10.13
C ALA A 119 -9.58 -29.01 11.44
N ASP A 120 -9.04 -28.35 12.47
CA ASP A 120 -8.77 -28.94 13.79
C ASP A 120 -9.99 -28.92 14.73
N GLY A 121 -11.21 -28.61 14.25
CA GLY A 121 -12.45 -28.71 15.01
C GLY A 121 -12.87 -27.45 15.78
N GLY A 122 -12.23 -26.31 15.54
CA GLY A 122 -12.66 -24.99 16.03
C GLY A 122 -11.63 -24.22 16.84
N PHE A 123 -12.08 -23.12 17.45
CA PHE A 123 -11.24 -22.18 18.17
C PHE A 123 -11.47 -22.30 19.69
N GLN A 124 -10.39 -22.36 20.47
CA GLN A 124 -10.44 -22.23 21.92
C GLN A 124 -9.52 -21.09 22.35
N ILE A 125 -10.09 -19.94 22.71
CA ILE A 125 -9.28 -18.84 23.27
C ILE A 125 -9.03 -19.10 24.75
N GLN A 126 -7.77 -19.41 25.06
CA GLN A 126 -7.27 -19.39 26.43
C GLN A 126 -6.68 -18.01 26.74
N ILE A 127 -7.38 -17.23 27.57
CA ILE A 127 -6.86 -15.99 28.14
C ILE A 127 -6.31 -16.31 29.53
N ASN A 128 -4.99 -16.44 29.62
CA ASN A 128 -4.29 -16.43 30.91
C ASN A 128 -4.08 -14.95 31.27
N GLY A 129 -4.51 -14.53 32.47
CA GLY A 129 -4.51 -13.12 32.90
C GLY A 129 -3.21 -12.41 32.53
N GLY A 130 -3.26 -11.53 31.53
CA GLY A 130 -2.10 -10.93 30.87
C GLY A 130 -2.49 -9.82 29.89
N ASP A 131 -1.50 -9.29 29.16
CA ASP A 131 -1.69 -8.20 28.19
C ASP A 131 -2.56 -8.64 26.99
N ASN A 132 -3.75 -8.02 26.85
CA ASN A 132 -4.70 -8.26 25.77
C ASN A 132 -4.10 -8.05 24.37
N LYS A 133 -2.96 -7.35 24.26
CA LYS A 133 -2.20 -7.19 23.01
C LYS A 133 -1.76 -8.52 22.40
N TYR A 134 -1.62 -9.57 23.21
CA TYR A 134 -1.17 -10.90 22.78
C TYR A 134 -2.24 -11.98 22.95
N ALA A 135 -3.52 -11.60 22.94
CA ALA A 135 -4.64 -12.52 23.14
C ALA A 135 -4.72 -13.63 22.06
N ASP A 136 -4.10 -13.44 20.89
CA ASP A 136 -4.02 -14.42 19.81
C ASP A 136 -2.77 -15.32 19.90
N LYS A 137 -1.87 -15.08 20.85
CA LYS A 137 -0.56 -15.76 20.92
C LYS A 137 -0.69 -17.28 21.02
N THR A 138 -1.63 -17.78 21.82
CA THR A 138 -1.87 -19.22 21.98
C THR A 138 -2.25 -19.87 20.65
N MET A 139 -3.21 -19.28 19.93
CA MET A 139 -3.62 -19.76 18.60
C MET A 139 -2.48 -19.68 17.59
N CYS A 140 -1.73 -18.58 17.62
CA CYS A 140 -0.60 -18.40 16.72
C CYS A 140 0.48 -19.46 16.98
N ARG A 141 0.72 -19.81 18.25
CA ARG A 141 1.64 -20.89 18.64
C ARG A 141 1.14 -22.25 18.16
N GLU A 142 -0.15 -22.52 18.33
CA GLU A 142 -0.76 -23.80 17.97
C GLU A 142 -0.79 -24.06 16.45
N PHE A 143 -1.23 -23.07 15.68
CA PHE A 143 -1.44 -23.25 14.24
C PHE A 143 -0.25 -22.82 13.38
N LEU A 144 0.56 -21.88 13.86
CA LEU A 144 1.68 -21.37 13.09
C LEU A 144 3.03 -21.79 13.64
N GLY A 145 3.14 -22.40 14.83
CA GLY A 145 4.42 -22.78 15.42
C GLY A 145 4.81 -21.90 16.62
N GLY A 146 5.50 -22.49 17.59
CA GLY A 146 5.65 -21.93 18.93
C GLY A 146 6.66 -20.80 19.09
N ASP A 147 7.57 -20.65 18.13
CA ASP A 147 8.56 -19.59 18.11
C ASP A 147 8.72 -19.02 16.68
N PRO A 148 9.49 -17.94 16.51
CA PRO A 148 9.74 -17.37 15.18
C PRO A 148 10.46 -18.31 14.22
N LYS A 149 11.26 -19.28 14.70
CA LYS A 149 12.07 -20.20 13.87
C LYS A 149 11.22 -21.33 13.28
N GLU A 150 10.27 -21.83 14.05
CA GLU A 150 9.31 -22.87 13.67
C GLU A 150 8.06 -22.29 13.00
N ASN A 151 8.01 -20.96 12.79
CA ASN A 151 6.79 -20.34 12.32
C ASN A 151 6.48 -20.68 10.85
N LEU A 152 5.30 -21.25 10.58
CA LEU A 152 4.79 -21.56 9.24
C LEU A 152 4.87 -20.34 8.30
N LEU A 153 4.63 -19.12 8.80
CA LEU A 153 4.69 -17.94 7.94
C LEU A 153 6.11 -17.57 7.48
N ARG A 154 7.16 -18.27 7.92
CA ARG A 154 8.49 -18.17 7.31
C ARG A 154 8.49 -18.69 5.88
N THR A 155 7.61 -19.63 5.56
CA THR A 155 7.51 -20.20 4.21
C THR A 155 6.71 -19.32 3.25
N LEU A 156 6.24 -18.15 3.70
CA LEU A 156 5.50 -17.18 2.88
C LEU A 156 6.18 -15.82 2.95
N SER A 157 6.74 -15.35 1.83
CA SER A 157 7.27 -13.98 1.73
C SER A 157 6.33 -13.11 0.92
N VAL A 158 6.15 -11.87 1.37
CA VAL A 158 5.27 -10.88 0.74
C VAL A 158 6.03 -9.57 0.68
N GLY A 159 6.33 -9.13 -0.54
CA GLY A 159 6.98 -7.85 -0.80
C GLY A 159 6.03 -6.67 -0.59
N ASP A 160 6.62 -5.49 -0.45
CA ASP A 160 5.90 -4.24 -0.42
C ASP A 160 5.26 -3.95 -1.80
N CYS A 161 4.05 -3.39 -1.78
CA CYS A 161 3.28 -3.06 -2.96
C CYS A 161 3.21 -1.53 -3.13
N THR A 162 4.05 -0.99 -4.01
CA THR A 162 4.05 0.44 -4.32
C THR A 162 3.04 0.75 -5.42
N LEU A 163 2.29 1.84 -5.25
CA LEU A 163 1.34 2.37 -6.23
C LEU A 163 1.93 3.58 -6.94
N GLN A 164 1.29 3.99 -8.04
CA GLN A 164 1.70 5.17 -8.78
C GLN A 164 1.51 6.46 -7.95
N PRO A 165 2.33 7.50 -8.20
CA PRO A 165 2.08 8.83 -7.66
C PRO A 165 0.65 9.30 -7.99
N GLY A 166 -0.01 9.95 -7.02
CA GLY A 166 -1.35 10.51 -7.23
C GLY A 166 -2.52 9.51 -7.10
N GLU A 167 -2.25 8.24 -6.77
CA GLU A 167 -3.28 7.23 -6.50
C GLU A 167 -3.95 7.38 -5.13
N THR A 168 -3.58 8.40 -4.35
CA THR A 168 -4.21 8.75 -3.07
C THR A 168 -5.21 9.87 -3.20
N VAL A 169 -6.32 9.75 -2.50
CA VAL A 169 -7.37 10.76 -2.36
C VAL A 169 -7.66 11.04 -0.90
N LEU A 170 -8.12 12.25 -0.60
CA LEU A 170 -8.62 12.56 0.73
C LEU A 170 -10.01 11.91 0.90
N GLN A 171 -10.08 10.95 1.80
CA GLN A 171 -11.28 10.15 2.05
C GLN A 171 -11.92 10.57 3.37
N GLN A 172 -13.18 11.01 3.30
CA GLN A 172 -14.02 11.19 4.48
C GLN A 172 -14.49 9.82 4.98
N VAL A 173 -14.30 9.56 6.28
CA VAL A 173 -14.67 8.31 6.94
C VAL A 173 -15.56 8.61 8.14
N GLU A 174 -16.69 7.92 8.16
CA GLU A 174 -17.68 8.01 9.23
C GLU A 174 -17.54 6.82 10.17
N VAL A 175 -17.61 7.08 11.47
CA VAL A 175 -17.79 6.01 12.46
C VAL A 175 -19.28 5.85 12.71
N ASN A 176 -19.87 4.82 12.09
CA ASN A 176 -21.26 4.46 12.28
C ASN A 176 -21.38 3.49 13.46
N ARG A 177 -22.21 3.80 14.46
CA ARG A 177 -22.35 2.98 15.68
C ARG A 177 -23.81 2.72 16.01
N LEU A 178 -24.05 1.60 16.65
CA LEU A 178 -25.36 1.32 17.24
C LEU A 178 -25.63 2.29 18.40
N THR A 179 -26.70 3.08 18.27
CA THR A 179 -27.26 3.95 19.33
C THR A 179 -28.27 3.18 20.18
N ASP A 180 -29.03 2.30 19.55
CA ASP A 180 -29.85 1.25 20.15
C ASP A 180 -29.54 -0.11 19.47
N ARG A 181 -30.33 -1.16 19.73
CA ARG A 181 -30.07 -2.51 19.18
C ARG A 181 -30.34 -2.64 17.68
N SER A 182 -30.99 -1.66 17.06
CA SER A 182 -31.44 -1.66 15.66
C SER A 182 -30.85 -0.50 14.84
N THR A 183 -30.66 0.67 15.45
CA THR A 183 -30.33 1.90 14.71
C THR A 183 -28.83 2.13 14.66
N LEU A 184 -28.29 2.14 13.45
CA LEU A 184 -26.91 2.51 13.15
C LEU A 184 -26.85 3.99 12.77
N SER A 185 -26.16 4.79 13.59
CA SER A 185 -26.07 6.23 13.39
C SER A 185 -24.63 6.71 13.26
N LYS A 186 -24.45 7.71 12.41
CA LYS A 186 -23.19 8.44 12.24
C LYS A 186 -22.78 9.14 13.53
N LYS A 187 -21.53 8.92 13.95
CA LYS A 187 -20.89 9.68 15.04
C LYS A 187 -19.99 10.77 14.47
N PHE A 188 -20.11 11.97 15.02
CA PHE A 188 -19.19 13.09 14.77
C PHE A 188 -18.07 13.15 15.85
N PRO A 189 -16.89 13.73 15.54
CA PRO A 189 -16.50 14.30 14.24
C PRO A 189 -16.19 13.22 13.18
N LEU A 190 -16.20 13.67 11.93
CA LEU A 190 -15.76 12.88 10.78
C LEU A 190 -14.25 12.71 10.80
N LEU A 191 -13.78 11.54 10.37
CA LEU A 191 -12.36 11.25 10.21
C LEU A 191 -11.98 11.52 8.76
N HIS A 192 -10.78 12.06 8.55
CA HIS A 192 -10.24 12.30 7.22
C HIS A 192 -8.93 11.54 7.11
N VAL A 193 -8.83 10.72 6.07
CA VAL A 193 -7.65 9.87 5.85
C VAL A 193 -7.21 9.99 4.40
N GLU A 194 -5.92 9.90 4.13
CA GLU A 194 -5.45 9.63 2.78
C GLU A 194 -5.73 8.17 2.45
N GLY A 195 -6.68 7.94 1.55
CA GLY A 195 -7.05 6.61 1.06
C GLY A 195 -6.48 6.37 -0.33
N ILE A 196 -6.14 5.13 -0.62
CA ILE A 196 -5.93 4.68 -2.01
C ILE A 196 -7.28 4.76 -2.74
N ARG A 197 -7.29 5.39 -3.91
CA ARG A 197 -8.50 5.56 -4.72
C ARG A 197 -9.03 4.23 -5.22
N ASP A 198 -10.32 4.19 -5.53
CA ASP A 198 -10.93 2.99 -6.11
C ASP A 198 -10.28 2.65 -7.46
N LYS A 199 -10.06 1.35 -7.69
CA LYS A 199 -9.41 0.76 -8.88
C LYS A 199 -7.91 1.09 -9.07
N ALA A 200 -7.26 1.75 -8.11
CA ALA A 200 -5.81 1.89 -8.13
C ALA A 200 -5.14 0.50 -8.16
N THR A 201 -4.05 0.37 -8.92
CA THR A 201 -3.30 -0.89 -9.02
C THR A 201 -1.86 -0.70 -8.56
N GLY A 202 -1.31 -1.76 -7.98
CA GLY A 202 0.08 -1.87 -7.57
C GLY A 202 0.56 -3.29 -7.77
N GLN A 203 1.86 -3.50 -7.69
CA GLN A 203 2.47 -4.82 -7.86
C GLN A 203 3.40 -5.13 -6.68
N CYS A 204 3.38 -6.38 -6.23
CA CYS A 204 4.33 -6.92 -5.27
C CYS A 204 4.62 -8.38 -5.59
N ALA A 205 5.71 -8.90 -5.02
CA ALA A 205 6.06 -10.31 -5.15
C ALA A 205 5.55 -11.10 -3.94
N ILE A 206 4.99 -12.27 -4.20
CA ILE A 206 4.69 -13.28 -3.18
C ILE A 206 5.44 -14.55 -3.54
N SER A 207 6.12 -15.16 -2.58
CA SER A 207 6.85 -16.41 -2.78
C SER A 207 6.60 -17.40 -1.64
N PHE A 208 6.66 -18.69 -2.00
CA PHE A 208 6.60 -19.82 -1.09
C PHE A 208 8.00 -20.44 -0.98
N ASP A 209 8.43 -20.75 0.24
CA ASP A 209 9.76 -21.34 0.50
C ASP A 209 9.69 -22.87 0.47
N GLU A 210 10.06 -23.44 -0.68
CA GLU A 210 10.07 -24.90 -0.86
C GLU A 210 11.17 -25.57 -0.03
N PHE A 211 12.32 -24.90 0.17
CA PHE A 211 13.43 -25.47 0.93
C PHE A 211 13.05 -25.76 2.39
N LEU A 212 12.37 -24.81 3.04
CA LEU A 212 11.91 -25.01 4.42
C LEU A 212 10.89 -26.15 4.52
N PHE A 213 9.99 -26.28 3.53
CA PHE A 213 9.04 -27.39 3.53
C PHE A 213 9.72 -28.75 3.30
N ASP A 214 10.70 -28.80 2.40
CA ASP A 214 11.42 -30.05 2.12
C ASP A 214 12.26 -30.47 3.33
N LYS A 215 12.90 -29.52 4.02
CA LYS A 215 13.60 -29.80 5.27
C LYS A 215 12.67 -30.25 6.39
N ASP A 216 11.46 -29.69 6.47
CA ASP A 216 10.49 -30.15 7.44
C ASP A 216 9.99 -31.57 7.11
N ALA A 217 9.74 -31.87 5.83
CA ALA A 217 9.34 -33.21 5.40
C ALA A 217 10.41 -34.26 5.74
N GLU A 218 11.69 -33.95 5.48
CA GLU A 218 12.83 -34.83 5.76
C GLU A 218 13.10 -35.01 7.26
N LYS A 219 13.09 -33.91 8.04
CA LYS A 219 13.64 -33.88 9.41
C LYS A 219 12.61 -33.64 10.51
N GLN A 220 11.38 -33.29 10.14
CA GLN A 220 10.28 -32.96 11.07
C GLN A 220 10.70 -31.91 12.13
N CYS A 221 11.54 -30.96 11.73
CA CYS A 221 12.18 -30.02 12.63
C CYS A 221 11.33 -28.78 12.93
N PHE A 222 10.40 -28.41 12.05
CA PHE A 222 9.50 -27.28 12.22
C PHE A 222 8.06 -27.71 12.52
N LYS A 223 7.67 -28.93 12.09
CA LYS A 223 6.35 -29.54 12.30
C LYS A 223 5.21 -28.66 11.78
N PHE A 224 5.36 -28.18 10.55
CA PHE A 224 4.36 -27.36 9.89
C PHE A 224 3.04 -28.14 9.75
N LYS A 225 1.95 -27.51 10.18
CA LYS A 225 0.59 -28.07 10.07
C LYS A 225 0.13 -28.28 8.61
N THR A 226 0.74 -27.57 7.66
CA THR A 226 0.40 -27.66 6.23
C THR A 226 1.57 -27.17 5.36
N ARG A 227 1.60 -27.62 4.11
CA ARG A 227 2.40 -26.98 3.03
C ARG A 227 1.57 -25.86 2.41
N LEU A 228 2.04 -24.62 2.49
CA LEU A 228 1.37 -23.48 1.86
C LEU A 228 1.66 -23.49 0.35
N SER A 229 0.61 -23.34 -0.44
CA SER A 229 0.68 -23.16 -1.89
C SER A 229 -0.31 -22.07 -2.31
N LEU A 230 -0.19 -21.58 -3.55
CA LEU A 230 -1.12 -20.58 -4.06
C LEU A 230 -2.59 -21.07 -4.02
N PRO A 231 -2.96 -22.27 -4.54
CA PRO A 231 -4.34 -22.75 -4.46
C PRO A 231 -4.86 -22.82 -3.02
N TRP A 232 -4.05 -23.37 -2.09
CA TRP A 232 -4.41 -23.47 -0.68
C TRP A 232 -4.66 -22.09 -0.06
N LEU A 233 -3.80 -21.12 -0.37
CA LEU A 233 -3.93 -19.75 0.12
C LEU A 233 -5.17 -19.06 -0.44
N LEU A 234 -5.45 -19.22 -1.73
CA LEU A 234 -6.62 -18.61 -2.38
C LEU A 234 -7.92 -19.11 -1.78
N GLU A 235 -8.04 -20.42 -1.57
CA GLU A 235 -9.19 -21.02 -0.89
C GLU A 235 -9.36 -20.51 0.55
N ALA A 236 -8.25 -20.38 1.31
CA ALA A 236 -8.30 -19.84 2.67
C ALA A 236 -8.82 -18.39 2.67
N CYS A 237 -8.32 -17.56 1.76
CA CYS A 237 -8.74 -16.17 1.59
C CYS A 237 -10.21 -16.05 1.15
N ARG A 238 -10.63 -16.83 0.14
CA ARG A 238 -12.02 -16.84 -0.35
C ARG A 238 -12.99 -17.26 0.75
N SER A 239 -12.66 -18.31 1.50
CA SER A 239 -13.48 -18.78 2.62
C SER A 239 -13.61 -17.72 3.73
N LEU A 240 -12.49 -17.06 4.10
CA LEU A 240 -12.52 -15.98 5.08
C LEU A 240 -13.36 -14.79 4.59
N SER A 241 -13.12 -14.33 3.37
CA SER A 241 -13.81 -13.17 2.80
C SER A 241 -15.31 -13.39 2.67
N GLN A 242 -15.74 -14.56 2.18
CA GLN A 242 -17.16 -14.92 2.12
C GLN A 242 -17.77 -14.91 3.52
N HIS A 243 -17.12 -15.56 4.49
CA HIS A 243 -17.60 -15.60 5.86
C HIS A 243 -17.72 -14.19 6.49
N THR A 244 -16.76 -13.30 6.22
CA THR A 244 -16.81 -11.90 6.68
C THR A 244 -18.01 -11.16 6.06
N ILE A 245 -18.26 -11.33 4.76
CA ILE A 245 -19.40 -10.74 4.07
C ILE A 245 -20.72 -11.25 4.66
N ASP A 246 -20.86 -12.57 4.81
CA ASP A 246 -22.08 -13.19 5.34
C ASP A 246 -22.39 -12.68 6.76
N THR A 247 -21.36 -12.58 7.60
CA THR A 247 -21.50 -12.10 8.98
C THR A 247 -21.91 -10.63 9.03
N GLU A 248 -21.37 -9.79 8.14
CA GLU A 248 -21.74 -8.37 8.06
C GLU A 248 -23.15 -8.19 7.46
N LEU A 249 -23.54 -8.97 6.45
CA LEU A 249 -24.91 -8.97 5.93
C LEU A 249 -25.91 -9.41 7.01
N GLN A 250 -25.59 -10.46 7.77
CA GLN A 250 -26.41 -10.91 8.89
C GLN A 250 -26.50 -9.85 10.00
N PHE A 251 -25.40 -9.15 10.29
CA PHE A 251 -25.42 -8.02 11.23
C PHE A 251 -26.34 -6.89 10.77
N LEU A 252 -26.34 -6.57 9.46
CA LEU A 252 -27.09 -5.47 8.87
C LEU A 252 -28.59 -5.77 8.63
N LYS A 253 -28.97 -7.06 8.50
CA LYS A 253 -30.31 -7.51 8.09
C LYS A 253 -31.46 -6.83 8.86
N ASP A 254 -31.31 -6.69 10.17
CA ASP A 254 -32.34 -6.11 11.05
C ASP A 254 -31.94 -4.71 11.57
N LYS A 255 -31.17 -3.96 10.79
CA LYS A 255 -30.69 -2.63 11.16
C LYS A 255 -31.32 -1.53 10.33
N THR A 256 -31.45 -0.37 10.95
CA THR A 256 -31.96 0.86 10.33
C THR A 256 -30.90 1.95 10.39
N GLY A 257 -31.03 2.96 9.54
CA GLY A 257 -30.11 4.09 9.46
C GLY A 257 -29.63 4.35 8.03
N ASN A 258 -29.24 5.59 7.76
CA ASN A 258 -28.96 6.07 6.41
C ASN A 258 -27.84 5.28 5.70
N THR A 259 -26.88 4.77 6.46
CA THR A 259 -25.71 4.07 5.91
C THR A 259 -25.93 2.56 5.69
N VAL A 260 -27.01 1.98 6.27
CA VAL A 260 -27.27 0.54 6.23
C VAL A 260 -27.49 0.05 4.80
N ASN A 261 -28.30 0.76 4.01
CA ASN A 261 -28.59 0.36 2.64
C ASN A 261 -27.34 0.40 1.74
N GLY A 262 -26.52 1.44 1.87
CA GLY A 262 -25.24 1.56 1.13
C GLY A 262 -24.27 0.44 1.46
N LEU A 263 -24.14 0.10 2.74
CA LEU A 263 -23.32 -1.03 3.20
C LEU A 263 -23.87 -2.36 2.70
N TYR A 264 -25.17 -2.61 2.84
CA TYR A 264 -25.81 -3.86 2.42
C TYR A 264 -25.63 -4.10 0.91
N LYS A 265 -25.86 -3.08 0.09
CA LYS A 265 -25.59 -3.12 -1.36
C LYS A 265 -24.11 -3.39 -1.65
N SER A 266 -23.21 -2.73 -0.94
CA SER A 266 -21.77 -2.88 -1.13
C SER A 266 -21.28 -4.29 -0.78
N TYR A 267 -21.77 -4.89 0.31
CA TYR A 267 -21.42 -6.25 0.71
C TYR A 267 -21.99 -7.31 -0.25
N ASN A 268 -23.23 -7.15 -0.71
CA ASN A 268 -23.77 -8.05 -1.75
C ASN A 268 -22.94 -7.99 -3.04
N ARG A 269 -22.56 -6.79 -3.49
CA ARG A 269 -21.68 -6.63 -4.65
C ARG A 269 -20.33 -7.32 -4.44
N LEU A 270 -19.72 -7.21 -3.26
CA LEU A 270 -18.49 -7.94 -2.93
C LEU A 270 -18.70 -9.46 -2.97
N GLY A 271 -19.85 -9.95 -2.49
CA GLY A 271 -20.23 -11.36 -2.56
C GLY A 271 -20.35 -11.87 -4.00
N GLU A 272 -20.99 -11.11 -4.89
CA GLU A 272 -21.05 -11.46 -6.31
C GLU A 272 -19.67 -11.42 -6.96
N GLN A 273 -18.85 -10.40 -6.67
CA GLN A 273 -17.48 -10.31 -7.17
C GLN A 273 -16.62 -11.51 -6.76
N ILE A 274 -16.83 -12.09 -5.56
CA ILE A 274 -16.11 -13.31 -5.13
C ILE A 274 -16.48 -14.52 -5.98
N LYS A 275 -17.75 -14.64 -6.40
CA LYS A 275 -18.22 -15.74 -7.25
C LYS A 275 -17.68 -15.64 -8.68
N GLU A 276 -17.39 -14.44 -9.14
CA GLU A 276 -16.85 -14.14 -10.47
C GLU A 276 -15.31 -14.21 -10.56
N LEU A 277 -14.61 -14.52 -9.47
CA LEU A 277 -13.14 -14.56 -9.45
C LEU A 277 -12.60 -15.72 -10.28
N SER A 278 -11.57 -15.42 -11.07
CA SER A 278 -10.77 -16.46 -11.73
C SER A 278 -9.98 -17.30 -10.72
N GLU A 279 -9.52 -18.48 -11.15
CA GLU A 279 -8.80 -19.44 -10.29
C GLU A 279 -7.59 -18.85 -9.56
N ASN A 280 -6.91 -17.87 -10.16
CA ASN A 280 -5.75 -17.17 -9.65
C ASN A 280 -6.06 -15.83 -8.97
N GLU A 281 -7.32 -15.57 -8.61
CA GLU A 281 -7.74 -14.33 -7.97
C GLU A 281 -8.38 -14.55 -6.58
N THR A 282 -8.19 -13.59 -5.68
CA THR A 282 -8.90 -13.56 -4.40
C THR A 282 -9.21 -12.13 -4.00
N ILE A 283 -10.21 -11.96 -3.14
CA ILE A 283 -10.49 -10.68 -2.49
C ILE A 283 -10.18 -10.84 -1.01
N ILE A 284 -9.47 -9.88 -0.43
CA ILE A 284 -9.15 -9.84 1.01
C ILE A 284 -9.56 -8.49 1.60
N GLN A 285 -9.81 -8.47 2.91
CA GLN A 285 -9.99 -7.25 3.67
C GLN A 285 -8.71 -6.93 4.47
N MET A 286 -8.27 -5.67 4.43
CA MET A 286 -7.05 -5.23 5.11
C MET A 286 -7.06 -3.73 5.44
N GLY A 287 -6.04 -3.31 6.20
CA GLY A 287 -5.81 -1.91 6.53
C GLY A 287 -6.73 -1.38 7.64
N TRP A 288 -6.54 -0.10 7.98
CA TRP A 288 -7.16 0.54 9.14
C TRP A 288 -8.68 0.48 9.11
N GLY A 289 -9.29 0.57 7.92
CA GLY A 289 -10.74 0.59 7.76
C GLY A 289 -11.45 -0.72 8.13
N ALA A 290 -10.72 -1.85 8.17
CA ALA A 290 -11.30 -3.18 8.39
C ALA A 290 -11.82 -3.40 9.83
N GLY A 291 -11.35 -2.61 10.79
CA GLY A 291 -11.80 -2.69 12.19
C GLY A 291 -11.41 -4.02 12.87
N TRP A 292 -12.01 -4.32 14.02
CA TRP A 292 -11.63 -5.49 14.83
C TRP A 292 -11.93 -6.84 14.13
N ARG A 293 -13.09 -6.94 13.45
CA ARG A 293 -13.47 -8.10 12.63
C ARG A 293 -12.70 -8.22 11.32
N GLY A 294 -12.04 -7.16 10.86
CA GLY A 294 -11.13 -7.23 9.72
C GLY A 294 -9.69 -7.60 10.08
N MET A 295 -9.44 -7.92 11.36
CA MET A 295 -8.14 -8.31 11.90
C MET A 295 -8.25 -9.70 12.55
N THR A 296 -7.41 -10.03 13.52
CA THR A 296 -7.43 -11.32 14.23
C THR A 296 -8.73 -11.58 15.01
N GLY A 297 -9.56 -10.56 15.24
CA GLY A 297 -10.90 -10.73 15.80
C GLY A 297 -11.83 -11.60 14.96
N GLN A 298 -11.56 -11.73 13.64
CA GLN A 298 -12.32 -12.59 12.74
C GLN A 298 -12.16 -14.10 13.00
N LEU A 299 -11.21 -14.47 13.85
CA LEU A 299 -11.04 -15.84 14.30
C LEU A 299 -12.14 -16.26 15.29
N LEU A 300 -12.84 -15.30 15.88
CA LEU A 300 -13.93 -15.55 16.82
C LEU A 300 -15.29 -15.46 16.14
N GLU A 301 -16.13 -16.46 16.40
CA GLU A 301 -17.53 -16.43 16.03
C GLU A 301 -18.33 -15.55 17.00
N SER A 302 -19.50 -15.08 16.58
CA SER A 302 -20.34 -14.21 17.42
C SER A 302 -20.75 -14.85 18.75
N GLY A 303 -20.87 -16.19 18.79
CA GLY A 303 -21.17 -16.95 20.00
C GLY A 303 -20.02 -17.01 21.00
N ASP A 304 -18.78 -16.92 20.53
CA ASP A 304 -17.58 -16.99 21.39
C ASP A 304 -17.43 -15.72 22.26
N LEU A 305 -17.93 -14.59 21.75
CA LEU A 305 -17.83 -13.26 22.36
C LEU A 305 -18.80 -13.04 23.53
N THR A 306 -18.77 -13.97 24.48
CA THR A 306 -19.54 -13.90 25.73
C THR A 306 -19.22 -12.64 26.53
N ALA A 307 -20.12 -12.26 27.44
CA ALA A 307 -19.91 -11.09 28.31
C ALA A 307 -18.63 -11.22 29.15
N ASP A 308 -18.30 -12.44 29.59
CA ASP A 308 -17.07 -12.73 30.32
C ASP A 308 -15.81 -12.58 29.43
N LEU A 309 -15.80 -13.18 28.22
CA LEU A 309 -14.68 -13.05 27.30
C LEU A 309 -14.44 -11.58 26.94
N ARG A 310 -15.50 -10.82 26.68
CA ARG A 310 -15.42 -9.37 26.42
C ARG A 310 -14.87 -8.59 27.60
N LYS A 311 -15.23 -8.94 28.85
CA LYS A 311 -14.64 -8.32 30.05
C LYS A 311 -13.15 -8.60 30.16
N ARG A 312 -12.74 -9.87 29.98
CA ARG A 312 -11.32 -10.28 29.99
C ARG A 312 -10.52 -9.53 28.92
N LEU A 313 -11.02 -9.47 27.69
CA LEU A 313 -10.39 -8.75 26.57
C LEU A 313 -10.60 -7.23 26.58
N ARG A 314 -11.33 -6.68 27.56
CA ARG A 314 -11.67 -5.24 27.67
C ARG A 314 -12.39 -4.69 26.42
N LEU A 315 -13.25 -5.51 25.81
CA LEU A 315 -13.98 -5.21 24.57
C LEU A 315 -15.36 -4.60 24.84
N GLU A 316 -15.44 -3.26 24.76
CA GLU A 316 -16.69 -2.51 24.94
C GLU A 316 -17.47 -2.93 26.20
N VAL A 317 -16.78 -2.98 27.35
CA VAL A 317 -17.30 -3.50 28.63
C VAL A 317 -18.56 -2.75 29.12
N ARG A 318 -18.75 -1.50 28.69
CA ARG A 318 -19.95 -0.70 29.00
C ARG A 318 -21.16 -1.03 28.11
N TYR A 319 -20.98 -1.84 27.07
CA TYR A 319 -21.99 -2.16 26.04
C TYR A 319 -22.14 -3.66 25.85
N LEU A 320 -22.07 -4.46 26.93
CA LEU A 320 -22.19 -5.92 26.87
C LEU A 320 -23.57 -6.38 26.36
N SER A 321 -24.59 -5.55 26.51
CA SER A 321 -25.95 -5.79 26.00
C SER A 321 -26.11 -5.55 24.50
N PHE A 322 -25.09 -5.00 23.84
CA PHE A 322 -25.03 -4.77 22.39
C PHE A 322 -24.21 -5.87 21.71
N PRO A 323 -24.49 -6.19 20.42
CA PRO A 323 -23.63 -7.06 19.63
C PRO A 323 -22.23 -6.45 19.49
N PHE A 324 -21.22 -7.31 19.37
CA PHE A 324 -19.83 -6.88 19.22
C PHE A 324 -19.23 -7.29 17.86
N PRO A 325 -18.48 -6.40 17.20
CA PRO A 325 -18.35 -4.97 17.49
C PRO A 325 -19.64 -4.21 17.18
N LYS A 326 -19.92 -3.11 17.89
CA LYS A 326 -21.14 -2.31 17.65
C LYS A 326 -20.97 -1.19 16.60
N SER A 327 -19.74 -0.95 16.14
CA SER A 327 -19.41 0.16 15.24
C SER A 327 -18.72 -0.31 13.97
N ARG A 328 -18.90 0.43 12.88
CA ARG A 328 -18.24 0.25 11.58
C ARG A 328 -17.66 1.57 11.08
N ARG A 329 -16.50 1.48 10.43
CA ARG A 329 -15.92 2.60 9.67
C ARG A 329 -16.45 2.51 8.25
N VAL A 330 -17.01 3.61 7.78
CA VAL A 330 -17.72 3.68 6.51
C VAL A 330 -17.14 4.83 5.71
N ALA A 331 -16.64 4.56 4.52
CA ALA A 331 -16.13 5.58 3.63
C ALA A 331 -17.28 6.09 2.75
N ALA A 332 -17.40 7.41 2.62
CA ALA A 332 -18.26 8.03 1.63
C ALA A 332 -17.46 8.19 0.34
N SER A 333 -17.69 7.34 -0.66
CA SER A 333 -16.95 7.38 -1.92
C SER A 333 -17.88 7.16 -3.10
N ASN A 334 -17.78 8.03 -4.12
CA ASN A 334 -18.66 8.06 -5.30
C ASN A 334 -20.15 8.19 -4.94
N GLY A 335 -20.48 9.00 -3.93
CA GLY A 335 -21.85 9.20 -3.48
C GLY A 335 -22.50 7.98 -2.81
N MET A 336 -21.70 6.97 -2.43
CA MET A 336 -22.17 5.78 -1.72
C MET A 336 -21.34 5.50 -0.47
N GLU A 337 -22.03 5.07 0.58
CA GLU A 337 -21.44 4.51 1.78
C GLU A 337 -20.95 3.08 1.53
N GLN A 338 -19.66 2.85 1.74
CA GLN A 338 -19.06 1.54 1.50
C GLN A 338 -18.08 1.12 2.60
N PRO A 339 -17.92 -0.20 2.83
CA PRO A 339 -16.91 -0.70 3.75
C PRO A 339 -15.51 -0.43 3.19
N MET A 340 -14.56 -0.24 4.08
CA MET A 340 -13.17 0.02 3.72
C MET A 340 -12.33 -1.25 3.71
N GLY A 341 -11.21 -1.20 2.99
CA GLY A 341 -10.14 -2.18 3.10
C GLY A 341 -10.24 -3.39 2.18
N TRP A 342 -11.21 -3.47 1.28
CA TRP A 342 -11.37 -4.62 0.39
C TRP A 342 -10.52 -4.46 -0.88
N VAL A 343 -9.61 -5.40 -1.09
CA VAL A 343 -8.62 -5.42 -2.19
C VAL A 343 -8.72 -6.73 -2.95
N LYS A 344 -8.72 -6.66 -4.28
CA LYS A 344 -8.56 -7.83 -5.15
C LYS A 344 -7.07 -8.09 -5.38
N LEU A 345 -6.64 -9.33 -5.22
CA LEU A 345 -5.32 -9.83 -5.58
C LEU A 345 -5.46 -10.75 -6.79
N SER A 346 -4.65 -10.52 -7.81
CA SER A 346 -4.55 -11.37 -9.00
C SER A 346 -3.10 -11.85 -9.11
N PHE A 347 -2.90 -13.15 -9.28
CA PHE A 347 -1.58 -13.77 -9.22
C PHE A 347 -1.14 -14.21 -10.62
N THR A 348 0.08 -13.85 -10.98
CA THR A 348 0.73 -14.31 -12.22
C THR A 348 2.09 -14.91 -11.88
N PRO A 349 2.40 -16.14 -12.34
CA PRO A 349 3.71 -16.73 -12.13
C PRO A 349 4.84 -15.81 -12.60
N MET A 350 5.89 -15.70 -11.78
CA MET A 350 7.04 -14.83 -12.07
C MET A 350 7.71 -15.18 -13.42
N GLN A 351 7.70 -16.46 -13.79
CA GLN A 351 8.24 -16.93 -15.06
C GLN A 351 7.47 -16.36 -16.25
N GLU A 352 6.14 -16.30 -16.19
CA GLU A 352 5.32 -15.69 -17.23
C GLU A 352 5.59 -14.18 -17.35
N ILE A 353 5.73 -13.48 -16.21
CA ILE A 353 6.09 -12.04 -16.22
C ILE A 353 7.46 -11.84 -16.86
N LYS A 354 8.44 -12.70 -16.55
CA LYS A 354 9.78 -12.66 -17.16
C LYS A 354 9.73 -12.96 -18.66
N ASN A 355 8.96 -13.96 -19.08
CA ASN A 355 8.80 -14.32 -20.49
C ASN A 355 8.13 -13.20 -21.28
N VAL A 356 7.09 -12.54 -20.73
CA VAL A 356 6.47 -11.38 -21.38
C VAL A 356 7.43 -10.21 -21.46
N LYS A 357 8.26 -9.96 -20.44
CA LYS A 357 9.28 -8.91 -20.50
C LYS A 357 10.38 -9.25 -21.51
N GLN A 358 10.86 -10.49 -21.55
CA GLN A 358 11.85 -10.95 -22.53
C GLN A 358 11.29 -10.88 -23.95
N ASN A 359 10.04 -11.28 -24.16
CA ASN A 359 9.36 -11.18 -25.44
C ASN A 359 9.08 -9.72 -25.83
N LYS A 360 8.63 -8.85 -24.92
CA LYS A 360 8.51 -7.40 -25.23
C LYS A 360 9.86 -6.76 -25.55
N THR A 361 10.94 -7.22 -24.91
CA THR A 361 12.29 -6.77 -25.24
C THR A 361 12.71 -7.32 -26.60
N SER A 362 12.42 -8.59 -26.92
CA SER A 362 12.75 -9.20 -28.22
C SER A 362 11.97 -8.56 -29.38
N PHE A 363 10.67 -8.31 -29.21
CA PHE A 363 9.81 -7.59 -30.16
C PHE A 363 10.18 -6.10 -30.29
N ALA A 364 10.68 -5.45 -29.23
CA ALA A 364 11.23 -4.10 -29.34
C ALA A 364 12.64 -4.08 -29.99
N THR A 365 13.34 -5.22 -30.00
CA THR A 365 14.64 -5.37 -30.67
C THR A 365 14.54 -5.84 -32.12
N GLU A 366 13.44 -6.45 -32.54
CA GLU A 366 13.15 -6.77 -33.95
C GLU A 366 12.60 -5.54 -34.66
N GLY A 367 13.51 -4.66 -35.10
CA GLY A 367 13.17 -3.48 -35.91
C GLY A 367 14.15 -2.32 -35.82
N THR A 368 15.07 -2.33 -34.85
CA THR A 368 16.14 -1.33 -34.73
C THR A 368 17.50 -2.00 -34.86
N ARG A 369 18.34 -1.50 -35.77
CA ARG A 369 19.68 -2.08 -35.98
C ARG A 369 20.46 -1.93 -34.67
N PRO A 370 21.29 -2.91 -34.27
CA PRO A 370 22.05 -2.86 -33.01
C PRO A 370 22.79 -1.54 -32.78
N ILE A 371 23.29 -0.92 -33.85
CA ILE A 371 23.93 0.40 -33.81
C ILE A 371 23.02 1.53 -33.31
N ASP A 372 21.75 1.54 -33.69
CA ASP A 372 20.81 2.62 -33.34
C ASP A 372 20.60 2.68 -31.81
N LYS A 373 20.66 1.52 -31.13
CA LYS A 373 20.59 1.44 -29.66
C LYS A 373 21.81 2.02 -28.97
N PHE A 374 23.00 1.78 -29.51
CA PHE A 374 24.24 2.31 -28.93
C PHE A 374 24.38 3.81 -29.15
N ILE A 375 23.95 4.32 -30.32
CA ILE A 375 23.90 5.76 -30.58
C ILE A 375 22.96 6.45 -29.60
N ALA A 376 21.72 5.97 -29.45
CA ALA A 376 20.77 6.51 -28.48
C ALA A 376 21.28 6.43 -27.03
N ALA A 377 22.00 5.36 -26.67
CA ALA A 377 22.60 5.22 -25.34
C ALA A 377 23.73 6.23 -25.07
N VAL A 378 24.42 6.70 -26.11
CA VAL A 378 25.44 7.76 -25.98
C VAL A 378 24.78 9.14 -25.88
N GLU A 379 23.74 9.41 -26.68
CA GLU A 379 23.03 10.70 -26.72
C GLU A 379 22.41 11.10 -25.36
N ILE A 380 21.98 10.13 -24.55
CA ILE A 380 21.42 10.38 -23.21
C ILE A 380 22.48 10.71 -22.14
N LEU A 381 23.76 10.46 -22.42
CA LEU A 381 24.87 10.75 -21.50
C LEU A 381 25.35 12.20 -21.66
N LYS A 382 25.94 12.80 -20.63
CA LYS A 382 26.54 14.12 -20.81
C LYS A 382 27.81 14.01 -21.66
N PRO A 383 28.08 14.96 -22.58
CA PRO A 383 29.26 14.95 -23.44
C PRO A 383 30.62 14.81 -22.74
N ASN A 384 30.70 15.18 -21.46
CA ASN A 384 31.91 15.12 -20.63
C ASN A 384 31.97 13.91 -19.68
N ASP A 385 30.98 13.01 -19.70
CA ASP A 385 30.94 11.80 -18.85
C ASP A 385 31.81 10.67 -19.45
N ALA A 386 33.13 10.89 -19.44
CA ALA A 386 34.10 10.02 -20.09
C ALA A 386 34.09 8.56 -19.57
N GLY A 387 33.67 8.33 -18.33
CA GLY A 387 33.54 6.99 -17.74
C GLY A 387 32.39 6.19 -18.37
N PRO A 388 31.13 6.62 -18.19
CA PRO A 388 29.97 6.00 -18.82
C PRO A 388 30.09 5.87 -20.34
N ILE A 389 30.54 6.91 -21.04
CA ILE A 389 30.77 6.88 -22.50
C ILE A 389 31.80 5.78 -22.83
N GLY A 390 32.88 5.69 -22.05
CA GLY A 390 33.91 4.67 -22.22
C GLY A 390 33.39 3.24 -22.06
N SER A 391 32.49 3.00 -21.10
CA SER A 391 31.84 1.70 -20.92
C SER A 391 30.90 1.34 -22.08
N THR A 392 30.13 2.31 -22.57
CA THR A 392 29.26 2.10 -23.75
C THR A 392 30.07 1.76 -24.99
N ILE A 393 31.21 2.41 -25.20
CA ILE A 393 32.14 2.10 -26.30
C ILE A 393 32.64 0.65 -26.22
N ASP A 394 33.06 0.20 -25.03
CA ASP A 394 33.62 -1.15 -24.86
C ASP A 394 32.59 -2.24 -25.15
N VAL A 395 31.31 -1.99 -24.83
CA VAL A 395 30.22 -2.91 -25.14
C VAL A 395 29.89 -2.86 -26.63
N ALA A 396 29.74 -1.66 -27.21
CA ALA A 396 29.40 -1.47 -28.62
C ALA A 396 30.44 -2.12 -29.55
N LEU A 397 31.74 -1.96 -29.29
CA LEU A 397 32.80 -2.55 -30.13
C LEU A 397 32.83 -4.09 -30.08
N LYS A 398 32.33 -4.70 -29.01
CA LYS A 398 32.17 -6.16 -28.88
C LYS A 398 30.89 -6.68 -29.53
N THR A 399 29.86 -5.83 -29.66
CA THR A 399 28.53 -6.23 -30.12
C THR A 399 28.28 -5.91 -31.61
N LEU A 400 28.88 -4.84 -32.15
CA LEU A 400 28.74 -4.50 -33.57
C LEU A 400 29.62 -5.41 -34.42
N GLU A 401 29.01 -6.05 -35.43
CA GLU A 401 29.66 -7.11 -36.21
C GLU A 401 30.44 -6.56 -37.40
N THR A 402 29.99 -5.45 -37.99
CA THR A 402 30.62 -4.87 -39.19
C THR A 402 31.51 -3.67 -38.87
N GLU A 403 32.60 -3.54 -39.63
CA GLU A 403 33.48 -2.36 -39.55
C GLU A 403 32.75 -1.05 -39.92
N ALA A 404 31.77 -1.13 -40.82
CA ALA A 404 30.92 0.01 -41.19
C ALA A 404 30.09 0.52 -40.01
N GLU A 405 29.50 -0.38 -39.21
CA GLU A 405 28.74 -0.02 -38.01
C GLU A 405 29.64 0.55 -36.91
N LYS A 406 30.82 -0.05 -36.68
CA LYS A 406 31.79 0.46 -35.70
C LYS A 406 32.26 1.87 -36.07
N ARG A 407 32.50 2.12 -37.36
CA ARG A 407 32.83 3.45 -37.89
C ARG A 407 31.69 4.44 -37.70
N GLN A 408 30.45 4.06 -38.03
CA GLN A 408 29.29 4.93 -37.85
C GLN A 408 29.04 5.26 -36.37
N PHE A 409 29.17 4.29 -35.47
CA PHE A 409 29.08 4.51 -34.03
C PHE A 409 30.22 5.41 -33.52
N ALA A 410 31.45 5.22 -34.00
CA ALA A 410 32.59 6.04 -33.64
C ALA A 410 32.38 7.52 -34.02
N LEU A 411 31.80 7.80 -35.19
CA LEU A 411 31.46 9.15 -35.64
C LEU A 411 30.41 9.79 -34.72
N ALA A 412 29.37 9.05 -34.33
CA ALA A 412 28.35 9.54 -33.41
C ALA A 412 28.91 9.90 -32.01
N VAL A 413 29.82 9.07 -31.49
CA VAL A 413 30.51 9.36 -30.22
C VAL A 413 31.40 10.61 -30.34
N MET A 414 32.12 10.76 -31.45
CA MET A 414 32.97 11.93 -31.71
C MET A 414 32.15 13.22 -31.79
N GLU A 415 31.00 13.18 -32.46
CA GLU A 415 30.06 14.29 -32.56
C GLU A 415 29.49 14.67 -31.18
N HIS A 416 29.01 13.67 -30.43
CA HIS A 416 28.42 13.87 -29.09
C HIS A 416 29.41 14.49 -28.09
N MET A 417 30.67 14.04 -28.09
CA MET A 417 31.71 14.55 -27.18
C MET A 417 32.32 15.89 -27.63
N GLY A 418 32.13 16.28 -28.90
CA GLY A 418 32.63 17.52 -29.47
C GLY A 418 34.11 17.79 -29.19
N LYS A 419 34.44 18.99 -28.70
CA LYS A 419 35.84 19.41 -28.40
C LYS A 419 36.52 18.53 -27.34
N GLY A 420 35.74 17.86 -26.47
CA GLY A 420 36.25 16.97 -25.43
C GLY A 420 36.79 15.64 -25.96
N PHE A 421 36.39 15.25 -27.17
CA PHE A 421 36.77 13.97 -27.77
C PHE A 421 38.28 13.82 -27.93
N LYS A 422 38.96 14.81 -28.55
CA LYS A 422 40.39 14.73 -28.89
C LYS A 422 41.32 14.47 -27.70
N LYS A 423 40.93 14.91 -26.49
CA LYS A 423 41.71 14.73 -25.25
C LYS A 423 41.26 13.52 -24.42
N SER A 424 40.31 12.73 -24.91
CA SER A 424 39.70 11.62 -24.17
C SER A 424 40.29 10.26 -24.51
N LYS A 425 40.07 9.27 -23.63
CA LYS A 425 40.37 7.86 -23.91
C LYS A 425 39.48 7.27 -25.02
N ALA A 426 38.33 7.89 -25.30
CA ALA A 426 37.44 7.47 -26.39
C ALA A 426 38.12 7.67 -27.75
N ASN A 427 38.87 8.77 -27.94
CA ASN A 427 39.67 9.01 -29.15
C ASN A 427 40.69 7.89 -29.40
N VAL A 428 41.38 7.45 -28.34
CA VAL A 428 42.35 6.35 -28.45
C VAL A 428 41.67 5.04 -28.84
N LYS A 429 40.52 4.72 -28.22
CA LYS A 429 39.78 3.48 -28.48
C LYS A 429 39.14 3.41 -29.86
N LEU A 430 38.74 4.56 -30.41
CA LEU A 430 37.99 4.64 -31.66
C LEU A 430 38.84 5.07 -32.86
N ALA A 431 40.12 5.42 -32.66
CA ALA A 431 41.03 5.90 -33.71
C ALA A 431 41.08 4.98 -34.94
N ALA A 432 41.09 3.66 -34.73
CA ALA A 432 41.14 2.67 -35.81
C ALA A 432 39.93 2.72 -36.76
N PHE A 433 38.81 3.29 -36.33
CA PHE A 433 37.56 3.36 -37.11
C PHE A 433 37.26 4.75 -37.67
N LEU A 434 37.99 5.78 -37.21
CA LEU A 434 37.74 7.18 -37.58
C LEU A 434 38.60 7.68 -38.76
N GLY A 435 39.66 6.94 -39.12
CA GLY A 435 40.57 7.28 -40.21
C GLY A 435 41.74 8.12 -39.73
#